data_AF-A0AAP8JUK9-F1
#
_entry.id   AF-A0AAP8JUK9-F1
#
_cell.length_a   1.000
_cell.length_b   1.000
_cell.length_c   1.000
_cell.angle_alpha   90.00
_cell.angle_beta   90.00
_cell.angle_gamma   90.00
#
_symmetry.space_group_name_H-M   'P 1'
#
loop_
_entity.id
_entity.type
_entity.pdbx_description
1 polymer ?
#
loop_
_entity_poly.entity_id
_entity_poly.type
_entity_poly.pdbx_seq_one_letter_code
_entity_poly.pdbx_strand_id
1 'polypeptide(L)'
;MKNTKVIDIDNLKVEISKWANHSMSIRGRDTLVASDKFWDKTFIDLQNNKEALKIQSLIVKPNTLLYRVHIGGNNKPDYDDYDDRGEDQNKVYEYKYKEWLDENNVDAIRFDNHWVSFTKDVDVIGSDYFGEKKRRGFVTVIASSKAIDISSFRTKGFDEKEVVAPMDKETEIETLSFHDFIKKYGTGNSDYEKREKAKQS
;
A
#
# COMPACT_ATOMS: atom_id res chain seq x y z
N MET A 1 35.81 -8.94 19.09
CA MET A 1 34.44 -9.11 19.63
C MET A 1 33.52 -8.16 18.88
N LYS A 2 32.55 -8.67 18.12
CA LYS A 2 31.52 -7.80 17.52
C LYS A 2 30.63 -7.33 18.68
N ASN A 3 30.54 -6.01 18.88
CA ASN A 3 29.58 -5.38 19.78
C ASN A 3 28.18 -5.62 19.18
N THR A 4 27.62 -6.81 19.40
CA THR A 4 26.22 -7.07 19.13
C THR A 4 25.48 -6.30 20.21
N LYS A 5 25.04 -5.08 19.88
CA LYS A 5 24.05 -4.37 20.71
C LYS A 5 22.90 -5.37 20.88
N VAL A 6 22.66 -5.82 22.11
CA VAL A 6 21.53 -6.69 22.41
C VAL A 6 20.30 -5.84 22.16
N ILE A 7 19.72 -6.00 20.96
CA ILE A 7 18.47 -5.35 20.61
C ILE A 7 17.41 -6.06 21.43
N ASP A 8 16.62 -5.29 22.17
CA ASP A 8 15.43 -5.81 22.80
C ASP A 8 14.41 -6.10 21.70
N ILE A 9 14.43 -7.34 21.22
CA ILE A 9 13.53 -7.85 20.17
C ILE A 9 12.08 -7.69 20.61
N ASP A 10 11.79 -7.82 21.90
CA ASP A 10 10.43 -7.71 22.40
C ASP A 10 9.95 -6.25 22.36
N ASN A 11 10.82 -5.30 22.71
CA ASN A 11 10.51 -3.88 22.52
C ASN A 11 10.33 -3.51 21.03
N LEU A 12 11.18 -4.03 20.14
CA LEU A 12 11.04 -3.80 18.70
C LEU A 12 9.70 -4.32 18.16
N LYS A 13 9.29 -5.52 18.60
CA LYS A 13 7.98 -6.09 18.28
C LYS A 13 6.83 -5.25 18.80
N VAL A 14 6.95 -4.65 19.99
CA VAL A 14 5.94 -3.73 20.53
C VAL A 14 5.80 -2.49 19.65
N GLU A 15 6.92 -1.91 19.20
CA GLU A 15 6.90 -0.72 18.32
C GLU A 15 6.29 -1.06 16.95
N ILE A 16 6.69 -2.17 16.33
CA ILE A 16 6.10 -2.64 15.06
C ILE A 16 4.61 -2.95 15.23
N SER A 17 4.21 -3.57 16.35
CA SER A 17 2.79 -3.88 16.61
C SER A 17 1.95 -2.61 16.80
N LYS A 18 2.48 -1.59 17.48
CA LYS A 18 1.81 -0.28 17.57
C LYS A 18 1.57 0.30 16.18
N TRP A 19 2.54 0.15 15.27
CA TRP A 19 2.34 0.50 13.88
C TRP A 19 1.31 -0.40 13.20
N ALA A 20 1.45 -1.72 13.16
CA ALA A 20 0.54 -2.60 12.44
C ALA A 20 -0.95 -2.46 12.86
N ASN A 21 -1.23 -1.92 14.06
CA ASN A 21 -2.57 -1.70 14.58
C ASN A 21 -2.98 -0.21 14.65
N HIS A 22 -2.18 0.73 14.13
CA HIS A 22 -2.56 2.14 14.09
C HIS A 22 -3.62 2.39 12.99
N SER A 23 -4.59 3.27 13.29
CA SER A 23 -5.53 3.72 12.27
C SER A 23 -4.82 4.71 11.34
N MET A 24 -4.73 4.37 10.04
CA MET A 24 -4.27 5.33 9.04
C MET A 24 -5.33 6.41 8.84
N SER A 25 -5.00 7.66 9.18
CA SER A 25 -5.83 8.82 8.87
C SER A 25 -5.99 8.98 7.36
N ILE A 26 -7.12 9.56 6.94
CA ILE A 26 -7.37 9.96 5.55
C ILE A 26 -6.47 11.14 5.12
N ARG A 27 -5.97 11.91 6.07
CA ARG A 27 -4.96 12.95 5.86
C ARG A 27 -3.61 12.29 6.10
N GLY A 28 -2.67 12.45 5.16
CA GLY A 28 -1.34 11.83 5.21
C GLY A 28 -0.59 12.07 6.53
N ARG A 29 0.56 11.42 6.71
CA ARG A 29 1.32 11.47 7.97
C ARG A 29 1.85 12.88 8.26
N ASP A 30 1.61 13.39 9.47
CA ASP A 30 2.07 14.72 9.91
C ASP A 30 3.58 14.76 10.28
N THR A 31 4.28 13.62 10.35
CA THR A 31 5.70 13.53 10.79
C THR A 31 6.51 12.49 10.01
N LEU A 32 6.51 12.60 8.67
CA LEU A 32 7.21 11.68 7.74
C LEU A 32 8.66 11.38 8.16
N VAL A 33 9.46 12.41 8.46
CA VAL A 33 10.88 12.29 8.84
C VAL A 33 11.11 11.40 10.06
N ALA A 34 10.25 11.48 11.08
CA ALA A 34 10.40 10.65 12.28
C ALA A 34 10.04 9.19 12.00
N SER A 35 8.98 8.98 11.20
CA SER A 35 8.57 7.65 10.76
C SER A 35 9.64 6.97 9.90
N ASP A 36 10.29 7.69 8.98
CA ASP A 36 11.32 7.10 8.13
C ASP A 36 12.56 6.73 8.94
N LYS A 37 13.00 7.62 9.84
CA LYS A 37 14.12 7.33 10.75
C LYS A 37 13.86 6.09 11.60
N PHE A 38 12.62 5.90 12.06
CA PHE A 38 12.22 4.70 12.79
C PHE A 38 12.36 3.44 11.93
N TRP A 39 11.86 3.46 10.70
CA TRP A 39 11.90 2.31 9.81
C TRP A 39 13.30 1.96 9.32
N ASP A 40 14.10 2.97 8.95
CA ASP A 40 15.51 2.76 8.59
C ASP A 40 16.29 2.13 9.74
N LYS A 41 16.13 2.66 10.95
CA LYS A 41 16.77 2.09 12.14
C LYS A 41 16.30 0.65 12.38
N THR A 42 14.99 0.41 12.31
CA THR A 42 14.40 -0.92 12.46
C THR A 42 14.99 -1.91 11.45
N PHE A 43 15.08 -1.53 10.18
CA PHE A 43 15.66 -2.39 9.15
C PHE A 43 17.12 -2.73 9.43
N ILE A 44 17.94 -1.73 9.80
CA ILE A 44 19.35 -1.92 10.17
C ILE A 44 19.47 -2.85 11.37
N ASP A 45 18.64 -2.64 12.38
CA ASP A 45 18.59 -3.43 13.60
C ASP A 45 18.23 -4.90 13.32
N LEU A 46 17.24 -5.14 12.44
CA LEU A 46 16.89 -6.48 11.97
C LEU A 46 18.04 -7.14 11.18
N GLN A 47 18.66 -6.40 10.24
CA GLN A 47 19.78 -6.90 9.43
C GLN A 47 21.00 -7.31 10.28
N ASN A 48 21.32 -6.52 11.30
CA ASN A 48 22.42 -6.81 12.23
C ASN A 48 22.18 -8.07 13.08
N ASN A 49 20.93 -8.53 13.17
CA ASN A 49 20.50 -9.68 13.97
C ASN A 49 19.83 -10.78 13.13
N LYS A 50 20.08 -10.81 11.82
CA LYS A 50 19.45 -11.75 10.87
C LYS A 50 19.62 -13.24 11.21
N GLU A 51 20.64 -13.58 12.01
CA GLU A 51 20.91 -14.95 12.46
C GLU A 51 19.91 -15.42 13.54
N ALA A 52 19.16 -14.50 14.17
CA ALA A 52 18.09 -14.87 15.08
C ALA A 52 16.86 -15.32 14.28
N LEU A 53 16.51 -16.60 14.36
CA LEU A 53 15.36 -17.21 13.67
C LEU A 53 14.05 -16.41 13.82
N LYS A 54 13.82 -15.80 14.99
CA LYS A 54 12.64 -14.96 15.29
C LYS A 54 12.57 -13.66 14.47
N ILE A 55 13.69 -13.22 13.89
CA ILE A 55 13.86 -11.97 13.14
C ILE A 55 13.91 -12.22 11.64
N GLN A 56 14.47 -13.36 11.21
CA GLN A 56 14.64 -13.67 9.79
C GLN A 56 13.32 -13.60 9.01
N SER A 57 12.20 -14.00 9.63
CA SER A 57 10.88 -13.94 9.00
C SER A 57 10.35 -12.51 8.76
N LEU A 58 10.93 -11.50 9.41
CA LEU A 58 10.52 -10.11 9.26
C LEU A 58 11.24 -9.41 8.11
N ILE A 59 12.36 -9.94 7.63
CA ILE A 59 13.09 -9.36 6.50
C ILE A 59 12.54 -9.99 5.22
N VAL A 60 11.91 -9.18 4.37
CA VAL A 60 11.48 -9.65 3.07
C VAL A 60 12.71 -9.89 2.20
N LYS A 61 12.71 -10.99 1.45
CA LYS A 61 13.80 -11.32 0.53
C LYS A 61 13.99 -10.16 -0.47
N PRO A 62 15.24 -9.68 -0.70
CA PRO A 62 15.50 -8.64 -1.69
C PRO A 62 14.93 -9.00 -3.07
N ASN A 63 14.44 -7.98 -3.78
CA ASN A 63 13.81 -8.09 -5.10
C ASN A 63 12.47 -8.86 -5.12
N THR A 64 11.87 -9.13 -3.96
CA THR A 64 10.45 -9.51 -3.92
C THR A 64 9.63 -8.34 -4.41
N LEU A 65 8.70 -8.60 -5.34
CA LEU A 65 7.79 -7.57 -5.82
C LEU A 65 6.81 -7.16 -4.72
N LEU A 66 6.66 -5.86 -4.56
CA LEU A 66 5.75 -5.25 -3.60
C LEU A 66 4.76 -4.37 -4.35
N TYR A 67 3.52 -4.38 -3.90
CA TYR A 67 2.40 -3.75 -4.57
C TYR A 67 1.74 -2.73 -3.66
N ARG A 68 1.51 -1.53 -4.16
CA ARG A 68 0.80 -0.47 -3.46
C ARG A 68 -0.31 0.09 -4.33
N VAL A 69 -1.49 0.21 -3.76
CA VAL A 69 -2.66 0.73 -4.46
C VAL A 69 -2.82 2.22 -4.20
N HIS A 70 -3.12 2.95 -5.25
CA HIS A 70 -3.43 4.38 -5.23
C HIS A 70 -4.88 4.58 -5.65
N ILE A 71 -5.53 5.57 -5.01
CA ILE A 71 -6.87 6.02 -5.39
C ILE A 71 -6.84 6.45 -6.87
N GLY A 72 -7.96 6.27 -7.57
CA GLY A 72 -8.10 6.57 -8.99
C GLY A 72 -8.97 5.53 -9.67
N GLY A 73 -9.06 5.56 -11.00
CA GLY A 73 -9.77 4.56 -11.81
C GLY A 73 -11.30 4.55 -11.62
N ASN A 74 -11.84 5.50 -10.85
CA ASN A 74 -13.26 5.77 -10.78
C ASN A 74 -13.74 6.31 -12.14
N ASN A 75 -14.99 6.04 -12.50
CA ASN A 75 -15.60 6.67 -13.66
C ASN A 75 -15.61 8.20 -13.48
N LYS A 76 -15.40 8.92 -14.58
CA LYS A 76 -15.61 10.36 -14.61
C LYS A 76 -17.03 10.67 -14.11
N PRO A 77 -17.23 11.63 -13.21
CA PRO A 77 -18.58 12.00 -12.76
C PRO A 77 -19.42 12.45 -13.97
N ASP A 78 -20.67 12.00 -14.00
CA ASP A 78 -21.67 12.49 -14.95
C ASP A 78 -22.28 13.79 -14.40
N TYR A 79 -22.54 14.76 -15.27
CA TYR A 79 -23.19 16.01 -14.86
C TYR A 79 -24.65 15.77 -14.46
N ASP A 80 -25.32 14.85 -15.16
CA ASP A 80 -26.74 14.57 -14.98
C ASP A 80 -27.03 13.81 -13.68
N ASP A 81 -26.04 13.13 -13.09
CA ASP A 81 -26.13 12.48 -11.77
C ASP A 81 -26.40 13.47 -10.61
N TYR A 82 -26.33 14.77 -10.87
CA TYR A 82 -26.49 15.86 -9.89
C TYR A 82 -27.69 16.76 -10.18
N ASP A 83 -28.59 16.37 -11.09
CA ASP A 83 -29.78 17.14 -11.46
C ASP A 83 -30.69 17.46 -10.25
N ASP A 84 -30.75 16.54 -9.30
CA ASP A 84 -31.47 16.64 -8.03
C ASP A 84 -30.97 17.76 -7.10
N ARG A 85 -29.81 18.36 -7.41
CA ARG A 85 -29.20 19.46 -6.65
C ARG A 85 -29.70 20.84 -7.04
N GLY A 86 -30.51 20.96 -8.10
CA GLY A 86 -31.06 22.25 -8.54
C GLY A 86 -29.97 23.29 -8.79
N GLU A 87 -30.07 24.45 -8.14
CA GLU A 87 -29.11 25.56 -8.31
C GLU A 87 -27.66 25.21 -7.93
N ASP A 88 -27.46 24.21 -7.05
CA ASP A 88 -26.13 23.77 -6.61
C ASP A 88 -25.48 22.74 -7.55
N GLN A 89 -26.18 22.25 -8.58
CA GLN A 89 -25.70 21.19 -9.50
C GLN A 89 -24.30 21.49 -10.04
N ASN A 90 -24.12 22.67 -10.64
CA ASN A 90 -22.84 23.10 -11.20
C ASN A 90 -21.70 23.05 -10.17
N LYS A 91 -21.95 23.59 -8.98
CA LYS A 91 -20.94 23.66 -7.91
C LYS A 91 -20.53 22.29 -7.40
N VAL A 92 -21.49 21.38 -7.24
CA VAL A 92 -21.24 20.01 -6.78
C VAL A 92 -20.50 19.21 -7.85
N TYR A 93 -20.92 19.31 -9.11
CA TYR A 93 -20.24 18.66 -10.23
C TYR A 93 -18.79 19.15 -10.37
N GLU A 94 -18.55 20.46 -10.36
CA GLU A 94 -17.18 21.01 -10.47
C GLU A 94 -16.26 20.51 -9.36
N TYR A 95 -16.77 20.43 -8.13
CA TYR A 95 -16.02 19.90 -6.99
C TYR A 95 -15.67 18.42 -7.20
N LYS A 96 -16.66 17.60 -7.59
CA LYS A 96 -16.47 16.16 -7.83
C LYS A 96 -15.56 15.88 -9.02
N TYR A 97 -15.65 16.69 -10.06
CA TYR A 97 -14.79 16.58 -11.23
C TYR A 97 -13.33 16.92 -10.90
N LYS A 98 -13.08 17.94 -10.06
CA LYS A 98 -11.73 18.24 -9.56
C LYS A 98 -11.16 17.12 -8.69
N GLU A 99 -11.96 16.59 -7.75
CA GLU A 99 -11.54 15.41 -6.96
C GLU A 99 -11.18 14.24 -7.89
N TRP A 100 -12.00 13.96 -8.90
CA TRP A 100 -11.73 12.90 -9.88
C TRP A 100 -10.43 13.15 -10.67
N LEU A 101 -10.17 14.38 -11.12
CA LEU A 101 -8.93 14.73 -11.82
C LEU A 101 -7.70 14.50 -10.93
N ASP A 102 -7.76 14.95 -9.67
CA ASP A 102 -6.67 14.79 -8.71
C ASP A 102 -6.43 13.31 -8.38
N GLU A 103 -7.50 12.53 -8.20
CA GLU A 103 -7.43 11.08 -7.97
C GLU A 103 -6.89 10.30 -9.16
N ASN A 104 -7.10 10.77 -10.40
CA ASN A 104 -6.62 10.09 -11.61
C ASN A 104 -5.25 10.58 -12.10
N ASN A 105 -4.58 11.44 -11.34
CA ASN A 105 -3.26 11.96 -11.68
C ASN A 105 -2.14 11.03 -11.20
N VAL A 106 -1.69 10.12 -12.08
CA VAL A 106 -0.55 9.22 -11.80
C VAL A 106 0.74 9.99 -11.50
N ASP A 107 0.94 11.15 -12.12
CA ASP A 107 2.15 11.96 -11.91
C ASP A 107 2.19 12.60 -10.52
N ALA A 108 1.07 12.62 -9.79
CA ALA A 108 1.02 13.06 -8.39
C ALA A 108 1.55 12.02 -7.40
N ILE A 109 1.81 10.77 -7.84
CA ILE A 109 2.40 9.73 -6.99
C ILE A 109 3.83 10.12 -6.65
N ARG A 110 4.10 10.26 -5.34
CA ARG A 110 5.40 10.68 -4.83
C ARG A 110 6.34 9.50 -4.66
N PHE A 111 7.53 9.65 -5.24
CA PHE A 111 8.68 8.78 -5.08
C PHE A 111 9.78 9.55 -4.35
N ASP A 112 9.53 9.86 -3.07
CA ASP A 112 10.38 10.69 -2.22
C ASP A 112 11.18 9.87 -1.20
N ASN A 113 11.29 8.55 -1.43
CA ASN A 113 12.02 7.59 -0.59
C ASN A 113 11.46 7.48 0.84
N HIS A 114 10.23 7.95 1.08
CA HIS A 114 9.53 7.71 2.34
C HIS A 114 9.18 6.22 2.49
N TRP A 115 9.25 5.72 3.72
CA TRP A 115 8.80 4.37 4.06
C TRP A 115 7.28 4.32 4.05
N VAL A 116 6.69 3.50 3.21
CA VAL A 116 5.24 3.37 3.06
C VAL A 116 4.82 1.90 3.06
N SER A 117 3.52 1.67 3.26
CA SER A 117 2.94 0.33 3.26
C SER A 117 2.72 -0.21 1.84
N PHE A 118 3.02 -1.48 1.68
CA PHE A 118 2.79 -2.30 0.50
C PHE A 118 2.13 -3.61 0.95
N THR A 119 1.68 -4.39 -0.02
CA THR A 119 1.47 -5.83 0.15
C THR A 119 2.43 -6.60 -0.74
N LYS A 120 2.76 -7.82 -0.33
CA LYS A 120 3.49 -8.78 -1.16
C LYS A 120 2.57 -9.74 -1.91
N ASP A 121 1.26 -9.57 -1.79
CA ASP A 121 0.27 -10.48 -2.34
C ASP A 121 -0.66 -9.78 -3.34
N VAL A 122 -0.73 -10.31 -4.56
CA VAL A 122 -1.59 -9.80 -5.62
C VAL A 122 -3.06 -10.02 -5.31
N ASP A 123 -3.41 -11.14 -4.65
CA ASP A 123 -4.80 -11.48 -4.34
C ASP A 123 -5.40 -10.51 -3.33
N VAL A 124 -4.56 -9.97 -2.45
CA VAL A 124 -4.92 -8.87 -1.54
C VAL A 124 -5.36 -7.64 -2.34
N ILE A 125 -4.66 -7.27 -3.42
CA ILE A 125 -5.03 -6.12 -4.25
C ILE A 125 -6.37 -6.33 -4.98
N GLY A 126 -6.59 -7.56 -5.47
CA GLY A 126 -7.85 -7.94 -6.10
C GLY A 126 -9.01 -8.24 -5.14
N SER A 127 -8.81 -8.13 -3.82
CA SER A 127 -9.83 -8.42 -2.80
C SER A 127 -10.89 -7.33 -2.68
N ASP A 128 -12.08 -7.71 -2.20
CA ASP A 128 -13.22 -6.79 -2.03
C ASP A 128 -12.92 -5.62 -1.11
N TYR A 129 -12.07 -5.84 -0.12
CA TYR A 129 -11.59 -4.81 0.79
C TYR A 129 -11.05 -3.56 0.07
N PHE A 130 -10.25 -3.72 -0.99
CA PHE A 130 -9.75 -2.57 -1.76
C PHE A 130 -10.79 -2.02 -2.75
N GLY A 131 -11.70 -2.86 -3.23
CA GLY A 131 -12.82 -2.45 -4.08
C GLY A 131 -13.80 -1.54 -3.36
N GLU A 132 -14.25 -1.94 -2.17
CA GLU A 132 -15.18 -1.19 -1.32
C GLU A 132 -14.61 0.18 -0.90
N LYS A 133 -13.28 0.25 -0.75
CA LYS A 133 -12.59 1.49 -0.40
C LYS A 133 -12.35 2.43 -1.59
N LYS A 134 -12.80 2.08 -2.80
CA LYS A 134 -12.56 2.82 -4.05
C LYS A 134 -11.06 3.06 -4.30
N ARG A 135 -10.22 2.08 -3.93
CA ARG A 135 -8.76 2.19 -4.03
C ARG A 135 -8.20 1.52 -5.27
N ARG A 136 -9.00 0.92 -6.15
CA ARG A 136 -8.56 0.18 -7.35
C ARG A 136 -8.27 1.09 -8.55
N GLY A 137 -7.50 2.16 -8.34
CA GLY A 137 -7.12 3.07 -9.41
C GLY A 137 -5.87 2.61 -10.14
N PHE A 138 -4.75 2.82 -9.46
CA PHE A 138 -3.44 2.46 -9.95
C PHE A 138 -2.74 1.54 -8.96
N VAL A 139 -1.85 0.70 -9.48
CA VAL A 139 -0.99 -0.15 -8.68
C VAL A 139 0.45 0.15 -9.03
N THR A 140 1.21 0.63 -8.05
CA THR A 140 2.66 0.78 -8.18
C THR A 140 3.34 -0.51 -7.74
N VAL A 141 4.20 -1.01 -8.61
CA VAL A 141 5.00 -2.23 -8.42
C VAL A 141 6.44 -1.81 -8.19
N ILE A 142 7.02 -2.22 -7.06
CA ILE A 142 8.42 -1.95 -6.74
C ILE A 142 9.18 -3.24 -6.42
N ALA A 143 10.50 -3.21 -6.58
CA ALA A 143 11.42 -4.24 -6.13
C ALA A 143 12.45 -3.62 -5.18
N SER A 144 12.10 -3.55 -3.89
CA SER A 144 12.99 -2.94 -2.88
C SER A 144 14.00 -3.96 -2.34
N SER A 145 15.22 -3.47 -2.06
CA SER A 145 16.22 -4.20 -1.27
C SER A 145 16.02 -4.05 0.24
N LYS A 146 15.15 -3.10 0.65
CA LYS A 146 14.79 -2.79 2.03
C LYS A 146 13.30 -3.00 2.23
N ALA A 147 12.91 -4.07 2.92
CA ALA A 147 11.51 -4.32 3.20
C ALA A 147 11.35 -5.13 4.49
N ILE A 148 10.37 -4.72 5.30
CA ILE A 148 10.04 -5.35 6.57
C ILE A 148 8.62 -5.90 6.49
N ASP A 149 8.48 -7.20 6.67
CA ASP A 149 7.20 -7.87 6.77
C ASP A 149 6.60 -7.64 8.16
N ILE A 150 5.45 -6.97 8.19
CA ILE A 150 4.73 -6.68 9.43
C ILE A 150 3.37 -7.39 9.49
N SER A 151 3.09 -8.29 8.53
CA SER A 151 1.77 -8.93 8.42
C SER A 151 1.41 -9.71 9.69
N SER A 152 2.39 -10.39 10.28
CA SER A 152 2.21 -11.19 11.50
C SER A 152 1.86 -10.39 12.75
N PHE A 153 2.02 -9.06 12.74
CA PHE A 153 1.68 -8.18 13.87
C PHE A 153 0.27 -7.62 13.79
N ARG A 154 -0.40 -7.78 12.66
CA ARG A 154 -1.79 -7.36 12.51
C ARG A 154 -2.69 -8.36 13.21
N THR A 155 -3.33 -7.92 14.29
CA THR A 155 -4.20 -8.79 15.11
C THR A 155 -5.69 -8.53 14.87
N LYS A 156 -6.01 -7.47 14.12
CA LYS A 156 -7.39 -7.01 13.87
C LYS A 156 -7.56 -6.51 12.43
N GLY A 157 -8.75 -6.77 11.88
CA GLY A 157 -9.15 -6.32 10.54
C GLY A 157 -8.71 -7.27 9.43
N PHE A 158 -8.82 -6.78 8.20
CA PHE A 158 -8.42 -7.52 7.01
C PHE A 158 -6.90 -7.72 6.95
N ASP A 159 -6.44 -8.93 6.63
CA ASP A 159 -5.01 -9.22 6.47
C ASP A 159 -4.52 -8.71 5.11
N GLU A 160 -4.02 -7.48 5.09
CA GLU A 160 -3.40 -6.88 3.90
C GLU A 160 -2.02 -7.50 3.57
N LYS A 161 -1.51 -8.45 4.37
CA LYS A 161 -0.16 -8.99 4.24
C LYS A 161 0.88 -7.88 4.15
N GLU A 162 0.74 -6.93 5.07
CA GLU A 162 1.41 -5.64 5.02
C GLU A 162 2.93 -5.77 5.14
N VAL A 163 3.62 -5.09 4.25
CA VAL A 163 5.07 -4.93 4.20
C VAL A 163 5.36 -3.43 4.15
N VAL A 164 6.36 -2.97 4.90
CA VAL A 164 6.83 -1.58 4.77
C VAL A 164 8.16 -1.53 4.03
N ALA A 165 8.27 -0.59 3.10
CA ALA A 165 9.46 -0.38 2.28
C ALA A 165 9.58 1.11 1.89
N PRO A 166 10.78 1.63 1.62
CA PRO A 166 10.93 2.95 1.03
C PRO A 166 10.42 2.94 -0.41
N MET A 167 9.73 4.02 -0.80
CA MET A 167 9.21 4.21 -2.15
C MET A 167 10.10 5.17 -2.93
N ASP A 168 11.01 4.61 -3.72
CA ASP A 168 11.95 5.35 -4.57
C ASP A 168 11.71 4.99 -6.04
N LYS A 169 11.87 5.98 -6.92
CA LYS A 169 11.72 5.84 -8.37
C LYS A 169 12.72 4.81 -8.92
N GLU A 170 13.91 4.71 -8.33
CA GLU A 170 14.91 3.72 -8.72
C GLU A 170 14.48 2.27 -8.46
N THR A 171 13.57 2.06 -7.51
CA THR A 171 13.03 0.74 -7.17
C THR A 171 11.72 0.43 -7.89
N GLU A 172 11.17 1.40 -8.62
CA GLU A 172 9.93 1.23 -9.38
C GLU A 172 10.18 0.30 -10.57
N ILE A 173 9.33 -0.72 -10.68
CA ILE A 173 9.24 -1.55 -11.87
C ILE A 173 8.27 -0.90 -12.85
N GLU A 174 7.08 -0.56 -12.38
CA GLU A 174 6.04 0.12 -13.15
C GLU A 174 4.88 0.58 -12.25
N THR A 175 4.09 1.53 -12.77
CA THR A 175 2.77 1.86 -12.25
C THR A 175 1.73 1.61 -13.34
N LEU A 176 0.73 0.80 -13.01
CA LEU A 176 -0.31 0.35 -13.96
C LEU A 176 -1.70 0.76 -13.49
N SER A 177 -2.65 0.85 -14.42
CA SER A 177 -4.07 0.81 -14.06
C SER A 177 -4.38 -0.50 -13.32
N PHE A 178 -5.38 -0.52 -12.44
CA PHE A 178 -5.77 -1.74 -11.74
C PHE A 178 -6.07 -2.91 -12.69
N HIS A 179 -6.76 -2.63 -13.81
CA HIS A 179 -7.08 -3.66 -14.80
C HIS A 179 -5.84 -4.24 -15.48
N ASP A 180 -4.89 -3.39 -15.89
CA ASP A 180 -3.64 -3.86 -16.49
C ASP A 180 -2.76 -4.59 -15.48
N PHE A 181 -2.77 -4.15 -14.22
CA PHE A 181 -2.10 -4.86 -13.13
C PHE A 181 -2.65 -6.27 -12.95
N ILE A 182 -3.97 -6.43 -12.82
CA ILE A 182 -4.59 -7.76 -12.68
C ILE A 182 -4.32 -8.62 -13.92
N LYS A 183 -4.38 -8.04 -15.12
CA LYS A 183 -4.07 -8.77 -16.35
C LYS A 183 -2.63 -9.31 -16.37
N LYS A 184 -1.68 -8.56 -15.83
CA LYS A 184 -0.24 -8.89 -15.86
C LYS A 184 0.22 -9.76 -14.68
N TYR A 185 -0.26 -9.45 -13.48
CA TYR A 185 0.19 -10.06 -12.22
C TYR A 185 -0.85 -10.96 -11.55
N GLY A 186 -2.11 -10.91 -12.00
CA GLY A 186 -3.22 -11.66 -11.42
C GLY A 186 -2.95 -13.15 -11.35
N THR A 187 -3.44 -13.77 -10.28
CA THR A 187 -3.23 -15.20 -10.03
C THR A 187 -4.46 -16.03 -10.41
N GLY A 188 -5.56 -15.37 -10.75
CA GLY A 188 -6.87 -15.98 -10.99
C GLY A 188 -7.68 -16.28 -9.73
N ASN A 189 -7.16 -15.96 -8.54
CA ASN A 189 -7.75 -16.35 -7.25
C ASN A 189 -8.42 -15.19 -6.48
N SER A 190 -8.19 -13.94 -6.89
CA SER A 190 -8.77 -12.79 -6.20
C SER A 190 -10.29 -12.67 -6.39
N ASP A 191 -10.97 -11.95 -5.49
CA ASP A 191 -12.41 -11.74 -5.56
C ASP A 191 -12.83 -11.02 -6.85
N TYR A 192 -12.03 -10.05 -7.29
CA TYR A 192 -12.20 -9.38 -8.58
C TYR A 192 -12.16 -10.37 -9.75
N GLU A 193 -11.11 -11.18 -9.85
CA GLU A 193 -10.96 -12.14 -10.97
C GLU A 193 -12.06 -13.20 -11.00
N LYS A 194 -12.49 -13.67 -9.82
CA LYS A 194 -13.62 -14.60 -9.70
C LYS A 194 -14.92 -13.99 -10.21
N ARG A 195 -15.21 -12.73 -9.86
CA ARG A 195 -16.41 -12.03 -10.36
C ARG A 195 -16.38 -11.79 -11.85
N GLU A 196 -15.24 -11.38 -12.39
CA GLU A 196 -15.13 -11.12 -13.83
C GLU A 196 -15.30 -12.42 -14.64
N LYS A 197 -14.78 -13.55 -14.16
CA LYS A 197 -15.03 -14.86 -14.77
C LYS A 197 -16.52 -15.22 -14.74
N ALA A 198 -17.21 -14.98 -13.62
CA ALA A 198 -18.64 -15.28 -13.48
C ALA A 198 -19.55 -14.42 -14.37
N LYS A 199 -19.10 -13.23 -14.81
CA LYS A 199 -19.84 -12.40 -15.78
C LYS A 199 -19.71 -12.89 -17.22
N GLN A 200 -18.70 -13.71 -17.50
CA GLN A 200 -18.40 -14.23 -18.85
C GLN A 200 -18.99 -15.63 -19.08
N SER A 201 -19.46 -16.28 -18.01
CA SER A 201 -20.18 -17.56 -18.02
C SER A 201 -21.69 -17.37 -18.11
#